data_AF-A0A524C9W1-F1
#
_entry.id   AF-A0A524C9W1-F1
#
_cell.length_a   1.000
_cell.length_b   1.000
_cell.length_c   1.000
_cell.angle_alpha   90.00
_cell.angle_beta   90.00
_cell.angle_gamma   90.00
#
_symmetry.space_group_name_H-M   'P 1'
#
loop_
_entity.id
_entity.type
_entity.pdbx_description
1 polymer ?
#
loop_
_entity_poly.entity_id
_entity_poly.type
_entity_poly.pdbx_seq_one_letter_code
_entity_poly.pdbx_strand_id
1 'polypeptide(L)'
;MNQNKKLKNPYSKNAAWPCMRGNTKNTGRLHDLEHWKNPGITPKAIHFRTENAIFSTPIIGELERIFVGSADHKFYAFDPHEGIEEWSSEVGEIIDSAGCIDEDGTIYVAAGDS
;
A
#
# COMPACT_ATOMS: atom_id res chain seq x y z
N MET A 1 -10.44 9.22 -37.12
CA MET A 1 -10.00 10.09 -36.00
C MET A 1 -10.14 9.28 -34.73
N ASN A 2 -9.03 8.80 -34.17
CA ASN A 2 -9.05 8.02 -32.93
C ASN A 2 -9.09 9.01 -31.77
N GLN A 3 -10.22 9.11 -31.08
CA GLN A 3 -10.28 9.91 -29.86
C GLN A 3 -9.31 9.30 -28.85
N ASN A 4 -8.39 10.12 -28.33
CA ASN A 4 -7.56 9.78 -27.18
C ASN A 4 -8.47 9.42 -26.01
N LYS A 5 -8.80 8.13 -25.84
CA LYS A 5 -9.39 7.62 -24.60
C LYS A 5 -8.36 7.84 -23.51
N LYS A 6 -8.51 8.95 -22.76
CA LYS A 6 -7.84 9.08 -21.47
C LYS A 6 -8.31 7.91 -20.62
N LEU A 7 -7.40 6.97 -20.36
CA LEU A 7 -7.66 5.90 -19.41
C LEU A 7 -7.97 6.56 -18.05
N LYS A 8 -9.11 6.18 -17.47
CA LYS A 8 -9.50 6.61 -16.13
C LYS A 8 -8.48 6.04 -15.13
N ASN A 9 -8.13 6.81 -14.11
CA ASN A 9 -7.33 6.29 -13.00
C ASN A 9 -8.13 5.16 -12.32
N PRO A 10 -7.63 3.91 -12.29
CA PRO A 10 -8.38 2.77 -11.75
C PRO A 10 -8.33 2.70 -10.22
N TYR A 11 -7.52 3.53 -9.56
CA TYR A 11 -7.26 3.43 -8.13
C TYR A 11 -8.23 4.24 -7.27
N SER A 12 -8.44 3.78 -6.03
CA SER A 12 -9.22 4.50 -5.03
C SER A 12 -8.72 5.94 -4.87
N LYS A 13 -9.67 6.89 -4.84
CA LYS A 13 -9.39 8.31 -4.58
C LYS A 13 -9.23 8.61 -3.09
N ASN A 14 -9.69 7.71 -2.23
CA ASN A 14 -9.65 7.84 -0.78
C ASN A 14 -8.39 7.20 -0.19
N ALA A 15 -7.70 6.38 -0.99
CA ALA A 15 -6.43 5.78 -0.64
C ALA A 15 -5.30 6.79 -0.82
N ALA A 16 -4.49 6.97 0.22
CA ALA A 16 -3.34 7.88 0.21
C ALA A 16 -2.23 7.40 -0.76
N TRP A 17 -2.05 6.09 -0.88
CA TRP A 17 -1.03 5.46 -1.72
C TRP A 17 -1.54 4.12 -2.28
N PRO A 18 -2.43 4.14 -3.27
CA PRO A 18 -3.18 2.96 -3.67
C PRO A 18 -2.40 1.92 -4.49
N CYS A 19 -1.15 2.19 -4.89
CA CYS A 19 -0.40 1.31 -5.79
C CYS A 19 1.10 1.49 -5.67
N MET A 20 1.87 0.67 -6.40
CA MET A 20 3.31 0.81 -6.57
C MET A 20 3.70 2.28 -6.77
N ARG A 21 4.59 2.78 -5.90
CA ARG A 21 5.11 4.16 -5.94
C ARG A 21 4.02 5.25 -5.98
N GLY A 22 2.83 4.95 -5.46
CA GLY A 22 1.80 5.89 -5.01
C GLY A 22 0.83 6.36 -6.07
N ASN A 23 1.14 6.25 -7.35
CA ASN A 23 0.23 6.65 -8.43
C ASN A 23 0.64 6.05 -9.77
N THR A 24 -0.22 6.26 -10.79
CA THR A 24 -0.02 5.80 -12.17
C THR A 24 1.27 6.31 -12.85
N LYS A 25 1.98 7.28 -12.27
CA LYS A 25 3.26 7.80 -12.75
C LYS A 25 4.46 7.29 -11.94
N ASN A 26 4.24 6.43 -10.95
CA ASN A 26 5.29 5.83 -10.12
C ASN A 26 6.22 6.85 -9.44
N THR A 27 5.68 7.97 -8.97
CA THR A 27 6.52 9.09 -8.49
C THR A 27 7.19 8.83 -7.14
N GLY A 28 6.67 7.89 -6.34
CA GLY A 28 7.16 7.64 -4.98
C GLY A 28 6.95 8.84 -4.05
N ARG A 29 5.87 9.59 -4.26
CA ARG A 29 5.54 10.78 -3.46
C ARG A 29 4.08 10.74 -3.07
N LEU A 30 3.83 10.99 -1.80
CA LEU A 30 2.49 11.28 -1.31
C LEU A 30 2.08 12.66 -1.87
N HIS A 31 0.86 12.75 -2.40
CA HIS A 31 0.29 14.04 -2.79
C HIS A 31 -0.22 14.73 -1.52
N ASP A 32 -0.07 16.06 -1.47
CA ASP A 32 -0.58 16.90 -0.37
C ASP A 32 0.11 16.71 1.01
N LEU A 33 1.38 17.12 1.09
CA LEU A 33 2.19 17.10 2.32
C LEU A 33 1.87 18.24 3.30
N GLU A 34 0.78 19.00 3.12
CA GLU A 34 0.44 20.15 3.98
C GLU A 34 0.42 19.75 5.48
N HIS A 35 -0.05 18.54 5.80
CA HIS A 35 -0.07 18.00 7.16
C HIS A 35 1.33 17.72 7.74
N TRP A 36 2.35 17.51 6.89
CA TRP A 36 3.73 17.19 7.30
C TRP A 36 4.66 18.41 7.34
N LYS A 37 4.19 19.59 6.92
CA LYS A 37 4.99 20.82 6.89
C LYS A 37 5.21 21.46 8.27
N ASN A 38 4.77 20.83 9.36
CA ASN A 38 4.94 21.37 10.71
C ASN A 38 6.28 20.92 11.32
N PRO A 39 7.34 21.77 11.33
CA PRO A 39 8.69 21.37 11.70
C PRO A 39 8.87 21.04 13.19
N GLY A 40 7.82 21.22 14.01
CA GLY A 40 7.81 20.83 15.43
C GLY A 40 7.41 19.38 15.70
N ILE A 41 6.94 18.64 14.70
CA ILE A 41 6.55 17.23 14.87
C ILE A 41 7.78 16.33 14.64
N THR A 42 8.25 15.69 15.70
CA THR A 42 9.17 14.56 15.56
C THR A 42 8.34 13.33 15.16
N PRO A 43 8.60 12.70 14.01
CA PRO A 43 7.88 11.49 13.62
C PRO A 43 8.06 10.41 14.67
N LYS A 44 6.96 9.88 15.20
CA LYS A 44 7.01 8.65 16.00
C LYS A 44 7.08 7.47 15.05
N ALA A 45 8.14 6.67 15.16
CA ALA A 45 8.19 5.40 14.46
C ALA A 45 7.31 4.38 15.19
N ILE A 46 6.49 3.66 14.41
CA ILE A 46 5.77 2.48 14.85
C ILE A 46 6.40 1.28 14.15
N HIS A 47 6.49 0.16 14.87
CA HIS A 47 7.10 -1.05 14.37
C HIS A 47 6.07 -2.15 14.26
N PHE A 48 6.03 -2.77 13.10
CA PHE A 48 5.29 -4.00 12.85
C PHE A 48 6.29 -5.06 12.37
N ARG A 49 6.25 -6.26 12.96
CA ARG A 49 7.19 -7.35 12.66
C ARG A 49 6.50 -8.39 11.79
N THR A 50 7.05 -8.61 10.60
CA THR A 50 6.78 -9.80 9.78
C THR A 50 7.74 -10.92 10.18
N GLU A 51 7.40 -12.15 9.85
CA GLU A 51 8.22 -13.32 10.22
C GLU A 51 9.29 -13.64 9.16
N ASN A 52 9.28 -12.92 8.04
CA ASN A 52 10.32 -12.97 7.04
C ASN A 52 10.51 -11.61 6.33
N ALA A 53 11.42 -11.57 5.35
CA ALA A 53 11.78 -10.36 4.61
C ALA A 53 10.60 -9.73 3.86
N ILE A 54 10.61 -8.39 3.80
CA ILE A 54 9.70 -7.60 2.98
C ILE A 54 10.46 -7.15 1.72
N PHE A 55 10.00 -7.59 0.56
CA PHE A 55 10.48 -7.13 -0.75
C PHE A 55 9.47 -6.22 -1.46
N SER A 56 8.20 -6.32 -1.07
CA SER A 56 7.10 -5.56 -1.66
C SER A 56 7.16 -4.06 -1.33
N THR A 57 6.54 -3.25 -2.19
CA THR A 57 6.24 -1.84 -1.86
C THR A 57 4.92 -1.79 -1.11
N PRO A 58 4.85 -1.13 0.06
CA PRO A 58 3.60 -0.99 0.78
C PRO A 58 2.60 -0.11 0.01
N ILE A 59 1.32 -0.36 0.23
CA ILE A 59 0.23 0.51 -0.20
C ILE A 59 -0.53 1.04 1.02
N ILE A 60 -1.08 2.23 0.91
CA ILE A 60 -1.81 2.91 1.98
C ILE A 60 -3.22 3.16 1.48
N GLY A 61 -4.19 2.53 2.14
CA GLY A 61 -5.60 2.62 1.81
C GLY A 61 -6.32 3.77 2.50
N GLU A 62 -7.64 3.63 2.57
CA GLU A 62 -8.48 4.52 3.37
C GLU A 62 -8.13 4.40 4.85
N LEU A 63 -8.36 5.47 5.62
CA LEU A 63 -8.03 5.53 7.06
C LEU A 63 -6.55 5.26 7.38
N GLU A 64 -5.65 5.53 6.43
CA GLU A 64 -4.20 5.35 6.56
C GLU A 64 -3.76 3.90 6.83
N ARG A 65 -4.64 2.91 6.66
CA ARG A 65 -4.32 1.49 6.80
C ARG A 65 -3.20 1.10 5.84
N ILE A 66 -2.17 0.46 6.37
CA ILE A 66 -0.98 0.07 5.61
C ILE A 66 -1.08 -1.42 5.27
N PHE A 67 -0.82 -1.73 4.00
CA PHE A 67 -0.78 -3.11 3.52
C PHE A 67 0.57 -3.44 2.91
N VAL A 68 1.06 -4.65 3.20
CA VAL A 68 2.37 -5.10 2.74
C VAL A 68 2.42 -6.62 2.60
N GLY A 69 3.10 -7.09 1.55
CA GLY A 69 3.40 -8.49 1.32
C GLY A 69 4.76 -8.89 1.89
N SER A 70 4.86 -10.11 2.40
CA SER A 70 6.07 -10.64 3.02
C SER A 70 6.47 -12.00 2.43
N ALA A 71 7.75 -12.34 2.57
CA ALA A 71 8.31 -13.64 2.22
C ALA A 71 7.94 -14.75 3.24
N ASP A 72 7.09 -14.46 4.23
CA ASP A 72 6.46 -15.46 5.12
C ASP A 72 5.12 -15.96 4.58
N HIS A 73 4.84 -15.66 3.32
CA HIS A 73 3.65 -16.07 2.57
C HIS A 73 2.36 -15.39 3.03
N LYS A 74 2.47 -14.25 3.74
CA LYS A 74 1.33 -13.47 4.20
C LYS A 74 1.27 -12.08 3.60
N PHE A 75 0.04 -11.65 3.35
CA PHE A 75 -0.32 -10.26 3.10
C PHE A 75 -0.91 -9.68 4.38
N TYR A 76 -0.34 -8.58 4.85
CA TYR A 76 -0.69 -7.96 6.13
C TYR A 76 -1.47 -6.67 5.93
N ALA A 77 -2.42 -6.42 6.83
CA ALA A 77 -3.01 -5.11 7.07
C ALA A 77 -2.73 -4.70 8.52
N PHE A 78 -2.20 -3.51 8.72
CA PHE A 78 -1.96 -2.99 10.06
C PHE A 78 -2.38 -1.53 10.19
N ASP A 79 -2.85 -1.19 11.39
CA ASP A 79 -3.23 0.15 11.80
C ASP A 79 -1.96 0.88 12.29
N PRO A 80 -1.51 1.97 11.62
CA PRO A 80 -0.33 2.70 12.03
C PRO A 80 -0.54 3.57 13.29
N HIS A 81 -1.78 3.86 13.70
CA HIS A 81 -2.07 4.65 14.88
C HIS A 81 -1.92 3.82 16.16
N GLU A 82 -2.46 2.61 16.14
CA GLU A 82 -2.40 1.66 17.26
C GLU A 82 -1.14 0.78 17.19
N GLY A 83 -0.54 0.62 16.01
CA GLY A 83 0.63 -0.21 15.78
C GLY A 83 0.34 -1.71 15.89
N ILE A 84 -0.87 -2.12 15.50
CA ILE A 84 -1.35 -3.50 15.60
C ILE A 84 -1.71 -4.06 14.22
N GLU A 85 -1.53 -5.37 14.06
CA GLU A 85 -2.14 -6.10 12.94
C GLU A 85 -3.66 -6.05 13.09
N GLU A 86 -4.36 -5.65 12.03
CA GLU A 86 -5.81 -5.79 11.97
C GLU A 86 -6.19 -7.15 11.40
N TRP A 87 -5.47 -7.61 10.37
CA TRP A 87 -5.59 -8.95 9.81
C TRP A 87 -4.38 -9.33 8.96
N SER A 88 -4.22 -10.63 8.71
CA SER A 88 -3.32 -11.18 7.70
C SER A 88 -4.00 -12.28 6.89
N SER A 89 -3.54 -12.50 5.66
CA SER A 89 -4.01 -13.56 4.76
C SER A 89 -2.83 -14.34 4.22
N GLU A 90 -2.85 -15.67 4.39
CA GLU A 90 -1.85 -16.58 3.83
C GLU A 90 -2.17 -16.89 2.37
N VAL A 91 -1.19 -16.75 1.49
CA VAL A 91 -1.34 -16.94 0.03
C VAL A 91 -0.49 -18.09 -0.52
N GLY A 92 0.20 -18.83 0.36
CA GLY A 92 0.93 -20.06 0.03
C GLY A 92 2.34 -19.87 -0.55
N GLU A 93 2.64 -18.70 -1.08
CA GLU A 93 3.94 -18.36 -1.67
C GLU A 93 4.41 -16.95 -1.27
N ILE A 94 5.67 -16.65 -1.56
CA ILE A 94 6.24 -15.33 -1.27
C ILE A 94 5.45 -14.21 -1.95
N ILE A 95 5.31 -13.09 -1.25
CA ILE A 95 4.75 -11.86 -1.81
C ILE A 95 5.85 -10.81 -1.93
N ASP A 96 6.50 -10.76 -3.09
CA ASP A 96 7.53 -9.78 -3.43
C ASP A 96 7.00 -8.60 -4.28
N SER A 97 5.74 -8.69 -4.71
CA SER A 97 5.07 -7.71 -5.56
C SER A 97 4.32 -6.66 -4.74
N ALA A 98 4.19 -5.45 -5.28
CA ALA A 98 3.31 -4.44 -4.70
C ALA A 98 1.84 -4.79 -4.98
N GLY A 99 0.96 -4.53 -4.03
CA GLY A 99 -0.48 -4.59 -4.25
C GLY A 99 -1.03 -3.34 -4.94
N CYS A 100 -2.34 -3.35 -5.20
CA CYS A 100 -3.08 -2.15 -5.54
C CYS A 100 -4.53 -2.15 -5.01
N ILE A 101 -5.09 -0.95 -4.84
CA ILE A 101 -6.46 -0.72 -4.36
C ILE A 101 -7.27 -0.10 -5.49
N ASP A 102 -8.32 -0.79 -5.95
CA ASP A 102 -9.21 -0.27 -6.99
C ASP A 102 -10.17 0.81 -6.46
N GLU A 103 -11.03 1.33 -7.35
CA GLU A 103 -11.98 2.38 -7.00
C GLU A 103 -13.06 1.97 -5.99
N ASP A 104 -13.31 0.66 -5.86
CA ASP A 104 -14.29 0.10 -4.92
C ASP A 104 -13.65 -0.29 -3.58
N GLY A 105 -12.33 -0.10 -3.43
CA GLY A 105 -11.59 -0.45 -2.22
C GLY A 105 -11.11 -1.90 -2.19
N THR A 106 -11.24 -2.64 -3.28
CA THR A 106 -10.73 -4.02 -3.38
C THR A 106 -9.21 -4.00 -3.50
N ILE A 107 -8.55 -4.87 -2.73
CA ILE A 107 -7.10 -5.01 -2.72
C ILE A 107 -6.71 -6.21 -3.59
N TYR A 108 -5.79 -5.98 -4.53
CA TYR A 108 -5.21 -7.00 -5.37
C TYR A 108 -3.73 -7.13 -5.03
N VAL A 109 -3.26 -8.37 -4.89
CA VAL A 109 -1.86 -8.69 -4.67
C VAL A 109 -1.53 -9.95 -5.46
N ALA A 110 -0.35 -9.95 -6.09
CA ALA A 110 0.18 -11.12 -6.76
C ALA A 110 1.18 -11.81 -5.83
N ALA A 111 1.07 -13.13 -5.72
CA ALA A 111 2.05 -13.97 -5.06
C ALA A 111 2.83 -14.78 -6.12
N GLY A 112 3.99 -15.30 -5.73
CA GLY A 112 4.69 -16.30 -6.53
C GLY A 112 3.85 -17.54 -6.78
N ASP A 113 4.33 -18.38 -7.69
CA ASP A 113 3.84 -19.73 -7.94
C ASP A 113 5.07 -20.67 -7.96
N SER A 114 4.91 -21.90 -7.48
CA SER A 114 5.99 -22.90 -7.35
C SER A 114 5.81 -24.15 -8.18
#